data_AF-A0A0K1Q0I0-F1
#
_entry.id   AF-A0A0K1Q0I0-F1
#
_cell.length_a   1.000
_cell.length_b   1.000
_cell.length_c   1.000
_cell.angle_alpha   90.00
_cell.angle_beta   90.00
_cell.angle_gamma   90.00
#
_symmetry.space_group_name_H-M   'P 1'
#
loop_
_entity.id
_entity.type
_entity.pdbx_description
1 polymer ?
#
loop_
_entity_poly.entity_id
_entity_poly.type
_entity_poly.pdbx_seq_one_letter_code
_entity_poly.pdbx_strand_id
1 'polypeptide(L)'
;MTETRPLRVGPRVGAQAFSRIRRKMELSHFKWDAQIGDVTTLTPYALLITPSTWNELARLAEALTRETLAMEAELLGRPELHDELALPRPLRELLQRGEPTPSAVRTMRFDFHYTTDGWRISEVNSDVPGGFTEASAFTQYMSNATPGTRPTGDPTKAIVDAMERVIGRSGKSGVVALMNAPGHMEDHQVVAHLASTLCARGRRLPSSRRCLRA
;
A
#
# COMPACT_ATOMS: atom_id res chain seq x y z
N MET A 1 -26.31 26.67 3.60
CA MET A 1 -24.94 26.23 3.29
C MET A 1 -25.04 24.81 2.77
N THR A 2 -24.71 24.57 1.50
CA THR A 2 -24.68 23.22 0.94
C THR A 2 -23.55 22.44 1.60
N GLU A 3 -23.90 21.39 2.34
CA GLU A 3 -22.95 20.47 2.94
C GLU A 3 -22.02 19.93 1.86
N THR A 4 -20.77 20.38 1.86
CA THR A 4 -19.73 19.84 0.99
C THR A 4 -19.40 18.44 1.47
N ARG A 5 -19.97 17.43 0.82
CA ARG A 5 -19.62 16.02 1.05
C ARG A 5 -18.11 15.84 0.83
N PRO A 6 -17.37 15.23 1.77
CA PRO A 6 -15.91 15.12 1.69
C PRO A 6 -15.44 14.15 0.59
N LEU A 7 -16.33 13.28 0.12
CA LEU A 7 -16.13 12.36 -0.99
C LEU A 7 -17.12 12.65 -2.11
N ARG A 8 -16.63 12.66 -3.34
CA ARG A 8 -17.41 12.88 -4.56
C ARG A 8 -16.97 11.90 -5.63
N VAL A 9 -17.93 11.39 -6.40
CA VAL A 9 -17.63 10.63 -7.62
C VAL A 9 -17.34 11.61 -8.76
N GLY A 10 -16.19 11.42 -9.42
CA GLY A 10 -15.81 12.17 -10.62
C GLY A 10 -16.59 11.70 -11.86
N PRO A 11 -16.44 12.40 -12.99
CA PRO A 11 -17.04 11.97 -14.25
C PRO A 11 -16.52 10.59 -14.66
N ARG A 12 -17.38 9.84 -15.36
CA ARG A 12 -16.99 8.54 -15.91
C ARG A 12 -16.01 8.74 -17.06
N VAL A 13 -14.91 7.99 -17.04
CA VAL A 13 -13.94 7.89 -18.13
C VAL A 13 -14.58 7.08 -19.27
N GLY A 14 -14.48 7.60 -20.51
CA GLY A 14 -15.02 6.93 -21.69
C GLY A 14 -14.46 5.51 -21.88
N ALA A 15 -15.29 4.57 -22.34
CA ALA A 15 -14.98 3.15 -22.36
C ALA A 15 -13.64 2.81 -23.04
N GLN A 16 -13.35 3.42 -24.19
CA GLN A 16 -12.09 3.17 -24.92
C GLN A 16 -10.87 3.69 -24.14
N ALA A 17 -10.98 4.85 -23.49
CA ALA A 17 -9.93 5.41 -22.66
C ALA A 17 -9.71 4.55 -21.41
N PHE A 18 -10.78 4.12 -20.76
CA PHE A 18 -10.71 3.26 -19.59
C PHE A 18 -10.12 1.88 -19.92
N SER A 19 -10.48 1.28 -21.07
CA SER A 19 -9.86 0.05 -21.57
C SER A 19 -8.34 0.18 -21.76
N ARG A 20 -7.85 1.35 -22.19
CA ARG A 20 -6.40 1.61 -22.27
C ARG A 20 -5.76 1.71 -20.88
N ILE A 21 -6.43 2.35 -19.92
CA ILE A 21 -5.95 2.44 -18.54
C ILE A 21 -5.85 1.04 -17.92
N ARG A 22 -6.90 0.23 -18.02
CA ARG A 22 -6.92 -1.15 -17.52
C ARG A 22 -5.76 -1.98 -18.08
N ARG A 23 -5.56 -1.97 -19.40
CA ARG A 23 -4.44 -2.69 -20.03
C ARG A 23 -3.07 -2.21 -19.54
N LYS A 24 -2.90 -0.91 -19.28
CA LYS A 24 -1.65 -0.39 -18.69
C LYS A 24 -1.45 -0.90 -17.26
N MET A 25 -2.53 -0.99 -16.48
CA MET A 25 -2.46 -1.57 -15.12
C MET A 25 -2.03 -3.04 -15.17
N GLU A 26 -2.62 -3.82 -16.08
CA GLU A 26 -2.31 -5.25 -16.26
C GLU A 26 -0.87 -5.48 -16.76
N LEU A 27 -0.48 -4.79 -17.85
CA LEU A 27 0.77 -5.08 -18.57
C LEU A 27 1.99 -4.36 -18.00
N SER A 28 1.82 -3.16 -17.45
CA SER A 28 2.96 -2.33 -17.00
C SER A 28 3.07 -2.22 -15.49
N HIS A 29 2.01 -2.53 -14.75
CA HIS A 29 1.94 -2.38 -13.30
C HIS A 29 1.50 -3.66 -12.59
N PHE A 30 1.51 -4.80 -13.30
CA PHE A 30 1.29 -6.13 -12.73
C PHE A 30 -0.08 -6.32 -12.04
N LYS A 31 -1.08 -5.47 -12.30
CA LYS A 31 -2.44 -5.63 -11.77
C LYS A 31 -3.20 -6.68 -12.60
N TRP A 32 -2.79 -7.93 -12.48
CA TRP A 32 -3.29 -9.04 -13.31
C TRP A 32 -4.73 -9.47 -13.00
N ASP A 33 -5.26 -9.06 -11.86
CA ASP A 33 -6.65 -9.26 -11.41
C ASP A 33 -7.53 -8.03 -11.71
N ALA A 34 -7.09 -7.10 -12.59
CA ALA A 34 -7.91 -5.97 -13.04
C ALA A 34 -9.22 -6.42 -13.75
N GLN A 35 -9.30 -7.70 -14.12
CA GLN A 35 -10.41 -8.35 -14.80
C GLN A 35 -10.61 -9.76 -14.23
N ILE A 36 -11.82 -10.06 -13.75
CA ILE A 36 -12.25 -11.38 -13.29
C ILE A 36 -13.42 -11.81 -14.17
N GLY A 37 -13.18 -12.77 -15.07
CA GLY A 37 -14.13 -13.13 -16.12
C GLY A 37 -14.44 -11.90 -16.99
N ASP A 38 -15.71 -11.55 -17.11
CA ASP A 38 -16.18 -10.37 -17.87
C ASP A 38 -16.33 -9.10 -17.02
N VAL A 39 -16.01 -9.17 -15.73
CA VAL A 39 -16.13 -8.04 -14.80
C VAL A 39 -14.77 -7.43 -14.51
N THR A 40 -14.65 -6.11 -14.66
CA THR A 40 -13.46 -5.37 -14.23
C THR A 40 -13.54 -5.08 -12.74
N THR A 41 -12.40 -5.22 -12.04
CA THR A 41 -12.26 -4.85 -10.62
C THR A 41 -11.89 -3.38 -10.43
N LEU A 42 -11.62 -2.65 -11.51
CA LEU A 42 -11.31 -1.22 -11.50
C LEU A 42 -12.55 -0.39 -11.83
N THR A 43 -12.74 0.73 -11.13
CA THR A 43 -13.87 1.63 -11.40
C THR A 43 -13.56 2.62 -12.53
N PRO A 44 -14.49 2.86 -13.47
CA PRO A 44 -14.29 3.78 -14.60
C PRO A 44 -14.51 5.26 -14.22
N TYR A 45 -14.34 5.61 -12.95
CA TYR A 45 -14.46 6.96 -12.42
C TYR A 45 -13.54 7.11 -11.21
N ALA A 46 -13.07 8.33 -10.97
CA ALA A 46 -12.25 8.65 -9.81
C ALA A 46 -13.13 8.99 -8.60
N LEU A 47 -12.69 8.59 -7.41
CA LEU A 47 -13.18 9.19 -6.16
C LEU A 47 -12.35 10.44 -5.88
N LEU A 48 -13.04 11.55 -5.65
CA LEU A 48 -12.46 12.87 -5.46
C LEU A 48 -12.68 13.33 -4.03
N ILE A 49 -11.60 13.78 -3.40
CA ILE A 49 -11.59 14.43 -2.09
C ILE A 49 -11.02 15.83 -2.22
N THR A 50 -11.34 16.69 -1.25
CA THR A 50 -10.75 18.03 -1.16
C THR A 50 -9.35 17.98 -0.55
N PRO A 51 -8.51 19.01 -0.76
CA PRO A 51 -7.22 19.10 -0.07
C PRO A 51 -7.34 19.09 1.47
N SER A 52 -8.39 19.71 2.03
CA SER A 52 -8.60 19.71 3.49
C SER A 52 -8.96 18.31 3.99
N THR A 53 -9.84 17.59 3.29
CA THR A 53 -10.16 16.18 3.60
C THR A 53 -8.91 15.30 3.52
N TRP A 54 -8.09 15.46 2.49
CA TRP A 54 -6.83 14.72 2.37
C TRP A 54 -5.88 15.00 3.56
N ASN A 55 -5.69 16.28 3.91
CA ASN A 55 -4.84 16.67 5.02
C ASN A 55 -5.35 16.16 6.37
N GLU A 56 -6.67 16.08 6.55
CA GLU A 56 -7.28 15.47 7.72
C GLU A 56 -6.98 13.97 7.81
N LEU A 57 -7.24 13.21 6.74
CA LEU A 57 -6.98 11.77 6.69
C LEU A 57 -5.49 11.45 6.87
N ALA A 58 -4.60 12.23 6.24
CA ALA A 58 -3.15 12.05 6.40
C ALA A 58 -2.71 12.25 7.85
N ARG A 59 -3.18 13.33 8.50
CA ARG A 59 -2.90 13.59 9.92
C ARG A 59 -3.47 12.51 10.84
N LEU A 60 -4.67 12.02 10.57
CA LEU A 60 -5.27 10.91 11.32
C LEU A 60 -4.44 9.63 11.16
N ALA A 61 -4.04 9.28 9.94
CA ALA A 61 -3.20 8.11 9.67
C ALA A 61 -1.85 8.18 10.39
N GLU A 62 -1.20 9.35 10.43
CA GLU A 62 0.04 9.56 11.18
C GLU A 62 -0.17 9.45 12.71
N ALA A 63 -1.29 9.95 13.23
CA ALA A 63 -1.63 9.82 14.64
C ALA A 63 -1.88 8.36 15.02
N LEU A 64 -2.72 7.67 14.25
CA LEU A 64 -3.00 6.25 14.42
C LEU A 64 -1.74 5.40 14.30
N THR A 65 -0.80 5.75 13.42
CA THR A 65 0.50 5.08 13.34
C THR A 65 1.25 5.16 14.66
N ARG A 66 1.31 6.34 15.30
CA ARG A 66 1.96 6.50 16.60
C ARG A 66 1.26 5.70 17.69
N GLU A 67 -0.07 5.70 17.68
CA GLU A 67 -0.88 4.90 18.62
C GLU A 67 -0.65 3.40 18.42
N THR A 68 -0.65 2.90 17.18
CA THR A 68 -0.36 1.49 16.87
C THR A 68 1.03 1.08 17.35
N LEU A 69 2.06 1.89 17.12
CA LEU A 69 3.41 1.61 17.60
C LEU A 69 3.51 1.60 19.13
N ALA A 70 2.78 2.49 19.80
CA ALA A 70 2.71 2.51 21.26
C ALA A 70 2.00 1.27 21.81
N MET A 71 0.88 0.86 21.20
CA MET A 71 0.17 -0.36 21.55
C MET A 71 1.06 -1.61 21.38
N GLU A 72 1.82 -1.69 20.29
CA GLU A 72 2.77 -2.79 20.08
C GLU A 72 3.86 -2.85 21.16
N ALA A 73 4.42 -1.69 21.52
CA ALA A 73 5.41 -1.61 22.59
C ALA A 73 4.82 -2.04 23.95
N GLU A 74 3.58 -1.63 24.24
CA GLU A 74 2.87 -2.06 25.45
C GLU A 74 2.62 -3.58 25.45
N LEU A 75 2.14 -4.14 24.34
CA LEU A 75 1.88 -5.57 24.20
C LEU A 75 3.15 -6.40 24.40
N LEU A 76 4.30 -5.95 23.92
CA LEU A 76 5.58 -6.62 24.16
C LEU A 76 5.93 -6.67 25.66
N GLY A 77 5.58 -5.63 26.41
CA GLY A 77 5.80 -5.52 27.86
C GLY A 77 4.76 -6.23 28.73
N ARG A 78 3.69 -6.77 28.14
CA ARG A 78 2.53 -7.34 28.85
C ARG A 78 2.22 -8.77 28.36
N PRO A 79 3.03 -9.78 28.74
CA PRO A 79 2.83 -11.15 28.29
C PRO A 79 1.47 -11.75 28.64
N GLU A 80 0.81 -11.26 29.69
CA GLU A 80 -0.54 -11.69 30.06
C GLU A 80 -1.59 -11.38 28.99
N LEU A 81 -1.36 -10.36 28.15
CA LEU A 81 -2.24 -10.01 27.03
C LEU A 81 -2.04 -10.90 25.81
N HIS A 82 -0.92 -11.64 25.71
CA HIS A 82 -0.66 -12.50 24.56
C HIS A 82 -1.64 -13.67 24.49
N ASP A 83 -2.13 -14.10 25.66
CA ASP A 83 -3.14 -15.14 25.79
C ASP A 83 -4.51 -14.64 25.34
N GLU A 84 -4.86 -13.39 25.68
CA GLU A 84 -6.10 -12.73 25.26
C GLU A 84 -6.14 -12.49 23.74
N LEU A 85 -4.99 -12.17 23.14
CA LEU A 85 -4.82 -12.06 21.69
C LEU A 85 -4.75 -13.42 20.97
N ALA A 86 -4.94 -14.52 21.68
CA ALA A 86 -4.88 -15.88 21.16
C ALA A 86 -3.58 -16.21 20.40
N LEU A 87 -2.45 -15.58 20.78
CA LEU A 87 -1.17 -15.85 20.13
C LEU A 87 -0.72 -17.29 20.42
N PRO A 88 -0.24 -18.07 19.45
CA PRO A 88 0.32 -19.39 19.72
C PRO A 88 1.55 -19.32 20.64
N ARG A 89 1.71 -20.32 21.53
CA ARG A 89 2.84 -20.40 22.48
C ARG A 89 4.22 -20.15 21.84
N PRO A 90 4.56 -20.70 20.66
CA PRO A 90 5.86 -20.42 20.03
C PRO A 90 6.09 -18.93 19.73
N LEU A 91 5.04 -18.19 19.37
CA LEU A 91 5.14 -16.74 19.15
C LEU A 91 5.29 -15.98 20.47
N ARG A 92 4.59 -16.39 21.53
CA ARG A 92 4.75 -15.79 22.87
C ARG A 92 6.19 -15.90 23.35
N GLU A 93 6.78 -17.09 23.22
CA GLU A 93 8.18 -17.35 23.58
C GLU A 93 9.16 -16.52 22.74
N LEU A 94 8.84 -16.25 21.47
CA LEU A 94 9.64 -15.38 20.60
C LEU A 94 9.56 -13.92 21.05
N LEU A 95 8.36 -13.41 21.33
CA LEU A 95 8.13 -12.03 21.76
C LEU A 95 8.80 -11.74 23.12
N GLN A 96 8.77 -12.71 24.04
CA GLN A 96 9.44 -12.61 25.35
C GLN A 96 10.97 -12.54 25.27
N ARG A 97 11.59 -13.05 24.20
CA ARG A 97 13.05 -13.04 24.02
C ARG A 97 13.61 -11.67 23.64
N GLY A 98 12.74 -10.69 23.40
CA GLY A 98 13.10 -9.29 23.48
C GLY A 98 14.15 -8.84 22.46
N GLU A 99 13.69 -8.57 21.25
CA GLU A 99 13.89 -7.29 20.56
C GLU A 99 13.29 -7.44 19.16
N PRO A 100 12.27 -6.64 18.78
CA PRO A 100 11.76 -6.64 17.43
C PRO A 100 12.91 -6.36 16.46
N THR A 101 13.14 -7.25 15.50
CA THR A 101 14.08 -6.95 14.40
C THR A 101 13.67 -5.61 13.79
N PRO A 102 14.57 -4.61 13.73
CA PRO A 102 14.21 -3.31 13.18
C PRO A 102 13.64 -3.48 11.77
N SER A 103 12.43 -2.95 11.53
CA SER A 103 11.81 -3.03 10.22
C SER A 103 12.71 -2.31 9.21
N ALA A 104 13.15 -3.02 8.17
CA ALA A 104 13.87 -2.40 7.06
C ALA A 104 12.98 -1.30 6.43
N VAL A 105 11.75 -1.67 6.08
CA VAL A 105 10.69 -0.73 5.70
C VAL A 105 9.39 -1.25 6.28
N ARG A 106 8.58 -0.35 6.84
CA ARG A 106 7.27 -0.67 7.38
C ARG A 106 6.19 0.11 6.66
N THR A 107 5.09 -0.55 6.34
CA THR A 107 3.89 0.02 5.75
C THR A 107 2.69 -0.30 6.64
N MET A 108 1.77 0.64 6.75
CA MET A 108 0.48 0.46 7.42
C MET A 108 -0.60 1.04 6.53
N ARG A 109 -1.71 0.32 6.35
CA ARG A 109 -2.90 0.82 5.64
C ARG A 109 -4.05 0.94 6.61
N PHE A 110 -4.61 2.14 6.72
CA PHE A 110 -5.74 2.45 7.58
C PHE A 110 -7.01 2.55 6.73
N ASP A 111 -8.03 1.80 7.11
CA ASP A 111 -9.27 1.71 6.34
C ASP A 111 -10.29 2.69 6.93
N PHE A 112 -10.38 3.88 6.30
CA PHE A 112 -11.27 4.97 6.70
C PHE A 112 -12.62 4.90 5.99
N HIS A 113 -13.69 5.11 6.76
CA HIS A 113 -15.07 5.10 6.30
C HIS A 113 -15.75 6.41 6.67
N TYR A 114 -16.34 7.10 5.70
CA TYR A 114 -17.12 8.30 6.00
C TYR A 114 -18.55 7.93 6.38
N THR A 115 -18.98 8.35 7.56
CA THR A 115 -20.30 8.07 8.14
C THR A 115 -21.08 9.37 8.39
N THR A 116 -22.31 9.27 8.89
CA THR A 116 -23.10 10.44 9.33
C THR A 116 -22.43 11.23 10.45
N ASP A 117 -21.53 10.60 11.21
CA ASP A 117 -20.83 11.21 12.33
C ASP A 117 -19.39 11.59 11.98
N GLY A 118 -19.04 11.58 10.69
CA GLY A 118 -17.68 11.82 10.21
C GLY A 118 -16.88 10.55 9.93
N TRP A 119 -15.56 10.70 9.88
CA TRP A 119 -14.64 9.61 9.56
C TRP A 119 -14.52 8.62 10.73
N ARG A 120 -14.70 7.34 10.41
CA ARG A 120 -14.45 6.20 11.31
C ARG A 120 -13.35 5.33 10.70
N ILE A 121 -12.69 4.55 11.55
CA ILE A 121 -11.72 3.55 11.13
C ILE A 121 -12.22 2.16 11.53
N SER A 122 -12.09 1.19 10.64
CA SER A 122 -12.39 -0.21 10.95
C SER A 122 -11.16 -0.99 11.40
N GLU A 123 -10.02 -0.78 10.72
CA GLU A 123 -8.81 -1.56 10.97
C GLU A 123 -7.54 -0.85 10.50
N VAL A 124 -6.40 -1.34 10.99
CA VAL A 124 -5.08 -1.12 10.42
C VAL A 124 -4.51 -2.43 9.90
N ASN A 125 -4.21 -2.48 8.62
CA ASN A 125 -3.47 -3.56 8.00
C ASN A 125 -1.97 -3.23 8.13
N SER A 126 -1.30 -3.78 9.14
CA SER A 126 0.09 -3.45 9.51
C SER A 126 1.13 -4.53 9.22
N ASP A 127 0.70 -5.70 8.76
CA ASP A 127 1.57 -6.84 8.41
C ASP A 127 1.92 -6.83 6.91
N VAL A 128 0.95 -7.17 6.06
CA VAL A 128 1.11 -7.25 4.60
C VAL A 128 0.06 -6.42 3.84
N PRO A 129 -0.02 -5.09 4.02
CA PRO A 129 -0.98 -4.28 3.28
C PRO A 129 -0.68 -4.27 1.77
N GLY A 130 -1.71 -4.43 0.95
CA GLY A 130 -1.68 -4.25 -0.50
C GLY A 130 -2.27 -2.90 -0.97
N GLY A 131 -2.45 -2.76 -2.29
CA GLY A 131 -3.13 -1.59 -2.90
C GLY A 131 -2.20 -0.44 -3.32
N PHE A 132 -0.88 -0.59 -3.19
CA PHE A 132 0.08 0.48 -3.50
C PHE A 132 0.15 0.81 -4.99
N THR A 133 0.08 -0.21 -5.83
CA THR A 133 0.12 -0.08 -7.28
C THR A 133 -1.07 0.76 -7.76
N GLU A 134 -2.26 0.47 -7.24
CA GLU A 134 -3.49 1.19 -7.53
C GLU A 134 -3.42 2.61 -6.98
N ALA A 135 -3.01 2.78 -5.73
CA ALA A 135 -2.87 4.09 -5.10
C ALA A 135 -1.83 5.00 -5.79
N SER A 136 -0.89 4.42 -6.54
CA SER A 136 0.16 5.15 -7.27
C SER A 136 -0.15 5.27 -8.77
N ALA A 137 -0.09 4.17 -9.52
CA ALA A 137 -0.19 4.19 -10.97
C ALA A 137 -1.61 4.41 -11.47
N PHE A 138 -2.61 3.75 -10.85
CA PHE A 138 -3.99 3.87 -11.31
C PHE A 138 -4.54 5.28 -11.05
N THR A 139 -4.29 5.85 -9.87
CA THR A 139 -4.66 7.23 -9.55
C THR A 139 -4.01 8.24 -10.51
N GLN A 140 -2.75 8.03 -10.90
CA GLN A 140 -2.08 8.84 -11.91
C GLN A 140 -2.77 8.77 -13.29
N TYR A 141 -3.10 7.57 -13.77
CA TYR A 141 -3.81 7.43 -15.04
C TYR A 141 -5.23 7.99 -15.01
N MET A 142 -5.94 7.82 -13.90
CA MET A 142 -7.28 8.36 -13.71
C MET A 142 -7.26 9.89 -13.63
N SER A 143 -6.26 10.48 -12.98
CA SER A 143 -6.08 11.93 -12.94
C SER A 143 -5.83 12.52 -14.34
N ASN A 144 -5.02 11.87 -15.17
CA ASN A 144 -4.82 12.29 -16.56
C ASN A 144 -6.12 12.28 -17.39
N ALA A 145 -7.08 11.43 -17.02
CA ALA A 145 -8.39 11.32 -17.67
C ALA A 145 -9.48 12.18 -16.99
N THR A 146 -9.17 12.85 -15.88
CA THR A 146 -10.14 13.61 -15.07
C THR A 146 -9.64 15.05 -14.87
N PRO A 147 -10.06 16.02 -15.71
CA PRO A 147 -9.58 17.39 -15.66
C PRO A 147 -9.74 18.06 -14.28
N GLY A 148 -8.77 18.90 -13.91
CA GLY A 148 -8.80 19.65 -12.65
C GLY A 148 -8.50 18.80 -11.40
N THR A 149 -7.96 17.60 -11.57
CA THR A 149 -7.59 16.71 -10.47
C THR A 149 -6.10 16.42 -10.47
N ARG A 150 -5.58 15.96 -9.34
CA ARG A 150 -4.22 15.44 -9.18
C ARG A 150 -4.24 14.22 -8.26
N PRO A 151 -3.29 13.28 -8.38
CA PRO A 151 -3.13 12.21 -7.41
C PRO A 151 -2.79 12.77 -6.02
N THR A 152 -3.18 12.04 -4.98
CA THR A 152 -2.90 12.41 -3.57
C THR A 152 -1.47 12.08 -3.13
N GLY A 153 -0.77 11.20 -3.86
CA GLY A 153 0.61 10.82 -3.60
C GLY A 153 1.05 9.64 -4.46
N ASP A 154 2.23 9.09 -4.16
CA ASP A 154 2.80 7.90 -4.80
C ASP A 154 3.38 6.97 -3.71
N PRO A 155 2.54 6.11 -3.09
CA PRO A 155 2.99 5.14 -2.10
C PRO A 155 4.10 4.21 -2.59
N THR A 156 4.06 3.76 -3.85
CA THR A 156 5.13 2.94 -4.42
C THR A 156 6.47 3.66 -4.34
N LYS A 157 6.52 4.93 -4.77
CA LYS A 157 7.74 5.74 -4.70
C LYS A 157 8.23 5.87 -3.26
N ALA A 158 7.34 6.17 -2.32
CA ALA A 158 7.71 6.35 -0.91
C ALA A 158 8.31 5.07 -0.29
N ILE A 159 7.73 3.91 -0.60
CA ILE A 159 8.23 2.59 -0.15
C ILE A 159 9.61 2.32 -0.76
N VAL A 160 9.76 2.50 -2.07
CA VAL A 160 11.05 2.25 -2.75
C VAL A 160 12.13 3.22 -2.25
N ASP A 161 11.82 4.51 -2.08
CA ASP A 161 12.73 5.49 -1.48
C ASP A 161 13.16 5.07 -0.06
N ALA A 162 12.27 4.49 0.73
CA ALA A 162 12.59 3.97 2.06
C ALA A 162 13.52 2.75 1.98
N MET A 163 13.25 1.81 1.06
CA MET A 163 14.10 0.64 0.84
C MET A 163 15.51 1.08 0.42
N GLU A 164 15.63 2.03 -0.50
CA GLU A 164 16.92 2.52 -0.98
C GLU A 164 17.74 3.20 0.11
N ARG A 165 17.11 3.94 1.02
CA ARG A 165 17.79 4.51 2.20
C ARG A 165 18.38 3.43 3.09
N VAL A 166 17.65 2.34 3.30
CA VAL A 166 18.11 1.21 4.13
C VAL A 166 19.25 0.46 3.44
N ILE A 167 19.11 0.18 2.14
CA ILE A 167 20.17 -0.41 1.31
C ILE A 167 21.44 0.44 1.38
N GLY A 168 21.33 1.77 1.19
CA GLY A 168 22.47 2.68 1.18
C GLY A 168 23.23 2.74 2.51
N ARG A 169 22.52 2.64 3.65
CA ARG A 169 23.14 2.61 4.99
C ARG A 169 23.95 1.35 5.25
N SER A 170 23.69 0.25 4.53
CA SER A 170 24.36 -1.03 4.76
C SER A 170 25.81 -1.09 4.26
N GLY A 171 26.31 -0.05 3.56
CA GLY A 171 27.71 0.09 3.14
C GLY A 171 28.21 -0.92 2.08
N LYS A 172 27.44 -1.97 1.79
CA LYS A 172 27.67 -2.94 0.71
C LYS A 172 26.76 -2.62 -0.47
N SER A 173 27.01 -3.22 -1.64
CA SER A 173 26.03 -3.30 -2.74
C SER A 173 24.86 -4.17 -2.25
N GLY A 174 24.01 -3.59 -1.39
CA GLY A 174 22.96 -4.28 -0.68
C GLY A 174 21.98 -4.91 -1.67
N VAL A 175 21.73 -6.18 -1.47
CA VAL A 175 20.76 -6.96 -2.23
C VAL A 175 19.49 -7.02 -1.39
N VAL A 176 18.34 -6.71 -2.00
CA VAL A 176 17.04 -6.87 -1.35
C VAL A 176 16.39 -8.13 -1.90
N ALA A 177 16.05 -9.05 -1.01
CA ALA A 177 15.17 -10.17 -1.34
C ALA A 177 13.72 -9.73 -1.10
N LEU A 178 12.88 -9.87 -2.13
CA LEU A 178 11.43 -9.71 -2.01
C LEU A 178 10.81 -11.10 -2.00
N MET A 179 9.93 -11.35 -1.03
CA MET A 179 9.32 -12.66 -0.81
C MET A 179 7.81 -12.52 -0.80
N ASN A 180 7.12 -13.50 -1.36
CA ASN A 180 5.67 -13.65 -1.29
C ASN A 180 5.30 -15.09 -0.96
N ALA A 181 4.10 -15.30 -0.42
CA ALA A 181 3.54 -16.63 -0.26
C ALA A 181 3.13 -17.19 -1.65
N PRO A 182 3.61 -18.38 -2.05
CA PRO A 182 3.13 -19.03 -3.26
C PRO A 182 1.63 -19.31 -3.17
N GLY A 183 0.91 -19.21 -4.30
CA GLY A 183 -0.54 -19.44 -4.36
C GLY A 183 -1.40 -18.18 -4.14
N HIS A 184 -0.80 -17.07 -3.70
CA HIS A 184 -1.47 -15.78 -3.56
C HIS A 184 -1.02 -14.82 -4.66
N MET A 185 -1.86 -14.69 -5.69
CA MET A 185 -1.54 -13.86 -6.86
C MET A 185 -1.34 -12.39 -6.48
N GLU A 186 -2.20 -11.85 -5.61
CA GLU A 186 -2.16 -10.45 -5.17
C GLU A 186 -0.81 -10.09 -4.52
N ASP A 187 -0.28 -10.95 -3.65
CA ASP A 187 1.05 -10.77 -3.07
C ASP A 187 2.15 -10.75 -4.15
N HIS A 188 2.01 -11.63 -5.15
CA HIS A 188 2.95 -11.67 -6.26
C HIS A 188 2.91 -10.39 -7.10
N GLN A 189 1.73 -9.79 -7.30
CA GLN A 189 1.60 -8.50 -7.99
C GLN A 189 2.37 -7.39 -7.27
N VAL A 190 2.23 -7.31 -5.94
CA VAL A 190 2.94 -6.32 -5.11
C VAL A 190 4.44 -6.52 -5.22
N VAL A 191 4.92 -7.76 -5.05
CA VAL A 191 6.34 -8.09 -5.15
C VAL A 191 6.90 -7.81 -6.54
N ALA A 192 6.19 -8.20 -7.61
CA ALA A 192 6.61 -7.95 -8.99
C ALA A 192 6.69 -6.46 -9.32
N HIS A 193 5.71 -5.67 -8.85
CA HIS A 193 5.70 -4.22 -9.04
C HIS A 193 6.84 -3.52 -8.32
N LEU A 194 7.08 -3.85 -7.04
CA LEU A 194 8.21 -3.33 -6.28
C LEU A 194 9.55 -3.76 -6.89
N ALA A 195 9.67 -5.02 -7.32
CA ALA A 195 10.86 -5.56 -7.97
C ALA A 195 11.20 -4.80 -9.26
N SER A 196 10.19 -4.61 -10.12
CA SER A 196 10.31 -3.84 -11.36
C SER A 196 10.76 -2.41 -11.09
N THR A 197 10.14 -1.74 -10.11
CA THR A 197 10.48 -0.36 -9.75
C THR A 197 11.91 -0.24 -9.19
N LEU A 198 12.34 -1.15 -8.33
CA LEU A 198 13.72 -1.22 -7.83
C LEU A 198 14.73 -1.46 -8.95
N CYS A 199 14.42 -2.37 -9.89
CA CYS A 199 15.26 -2.66 -11.04
C CYS A 199 15.37 -1.47 -11.99
N ALA A 200 14.27 -0.74 -12.23
CA ALA A 200 14.27 0.49 -13.02
C ALA A 200 15.17 1.58 -12.41
N ARG A 201 15.40 1.53 -11.09
CA ARG A 201 16.36 2.39 -10.35
C ARG A 201 17.76 1.78 -10.23
N GLY A 202 18.05 0.71 -10.96
CA GLY A 202 19.38 0.09 -11.02
C GLY A 202 19.73 -0.82 -9.83
N ARG A 203 18.76 -1.19 -8.99
CA ARG A 203 18.99 -2.13 -7.88
C ARG A 203 19.02 -3.58 -8.37
N ARG A 204 19.82 -4.41 -7.71
CA ARG A 204 19.92 -5.85 -7.98
C ARG A 204 19.08 -6.64 -6.98
N LEU A 205 18.34 -7.62 -7.49
CA LEU A 205 17.56 -8.57 -6.70
C LEU A 205 18.19 -9.98 -6.84
N PRO A 206 18.16 -10.83 -5.80
CA PRO A 206 18.69 -12.19 -5.89
C PRO A 206 17.77 -13.01 -6.80
N SER A 207 18.38 -13.70 -7.77
CA SER A 207 17.77 -14.66 -8.72
C SER A 207 16.74 -14.18 -9.77
N SER A 208 16.91 -13.01 -10.38
CA SER A 208 16.37 -12.79 -11.74
C SER A 208 17.50 -12.64 -12.74
N ARG A 209 17.72 -13.66 -13.58
CA ARG A 209 18.44 -13.48 -14.84
C ARG A 209 17.69 -12.38 -15.62
N ARG A 210 18.32 -11.20 -15.72
CA ARG A 210 17.78 -9.95 -16.29
C ARG A 210 16.61 -9.41 -15.46
N CYS A 211 16.74 -8.14 -15.06
CA CYS A 211 15.59 -7.31 -14.71
C CYS A 211 14.49 -7.58 -15.75
N LEU A 212 13.30 -7.93 -15.29
CA LEU A 212 12.12 -8.12 -16.12
C LEU A 212 11.96 -6.85 -16.97
N ARG A 213 12.44 -6.90 -18.22
CA ARG A 213 12.17 -5.88 -19.20
C ARG A 213 10.75 -6.15 -19.64
N ALA A 214 9.82 -5.31 -19.18
CA ALA A 214 8.51 -5.17 -19.80
C ALA A 214 8.67 -4.74 -21.27
#